data_AF-A0A950UWL1-F1
#
_entry.id   AF-A0A950UWL1-F1
#
_cell.length_a   1.000
_cell.length_b   1.000
_cell.length_c   1.000
_cell.angle_alpha   90.00
_cell.angle_beta   90.00
_cell.angle_gamma   90.00
#
_symmetry.space_group_name_H-M   'P 1'
#
loop_
_entity.id
_entity.type
_entity.pdbx_description
1 polymer ?
#
loop_
_entity_poly.entity_id
_entity_poly.type
_entity_poly.pdbx_seq_one_letter_code
_entity_poly.pdbx_strand_id
1 'polypeptide(L)'
;PSIGSRSLYRALYAPLLQRRDLLLVDNRGTGRSEAIYCESLQRAPIMRLPQVTRCGEQLGRRSDLYGTAIAADDLASVLNALGIGKVDIYGDSYGSFFVQAFAGRHPRRVRTIVLDGAYQVIGGSPWYPSTGPTIENAFDLACARSSVCARIPGSPLDRVEHLLRELRKAHGPISPSGVAFVMDAAGLDPLAYRDLDAATRAYLAEGDAVPLERLVDEVYAQEEGAGGRARSYSQGLFVAASCSDNPQAYDMRLPASQRAAQWQRVLARKRENDPRLYAPFTLDEFLGMPIDYAYVPLCTTWPVPSRAHPPGQPVPPDTHFPSVPVLVLNGDLDTTTTPAEGAHAAELFPRATHVIVANTGHVTALGDYYGCAASIVRRFTETGRVASECAPRVPAVHLVPSFSKTLTEVTAATPLPDNDAPPRELRAAAAAVLGAADVLVRAYQFGLSSGSGVRGGSYTAAPTSSAVTATLNGIRWTNDLATSGSAHLDGRSATASARLTLAGACTGAVRASWATTGSTARATLDGTIDGYRLRATIPAP
;
A
#
# COMPACT_ATOMS: atom_id res chain seq x y z
N PRO A 1 7.09 7.38 -12.03
CA PRO A 1 6.72 6.36 -13.05
C PRO A 1 7.74 6.27 -14.21
N SER A 2 7.99 5.06 -14.70
CA SER A 2 8.86 4.73 -15.85
C SER A 2 7.98 4.32 -17.05
N ILE A 3 8.42 4.53 -18.29
CA ILE A 3 7.73 4.00 -19.49
C ILE A 3 7.59 2.47 -19.43
N GLY A 4 8.35 1.79 -18.56
CA GLY A 4 8.17 0.37 -18.24
C GLY A 4 6.77 0.04 -17.67
N SER A 5 6.11 1.00 -17.04
CA SER A 5 4.74 0.88 -16.49
C SER A 5 3.63 1.20 -17.50
N ARG A 6 3.97 1.33 -18.80
CA ARG A 6 3.01 1.65 -19.88
C ARG A 6 1.75 0.79 -19.90
N SER A 7 1.84 -0.49 -19.53
CA SER A 7 0.66 -1.38 -19.50
C SER A 7 -0.42 -0.87 -18.54
N LEU A 8 -0.04 -0.35 -17.37
CA LEU A 8 -0.97 0.17 -16.35
C LEU A 8 -1.73 1.40 -16.87
N TYR A 9 -1.01 2.39 -17.41
CA TYR A 9 -1.63 3.59 -17.96
C TYR A 9 -2.46 3.32 -19.22
N ARG A 10 -2.03 2.37 -20.07
CA ARG A 10 -2.83 1.92 -21.21
C ARG A 10 -4.12 1.26 -20.76
N ALA A 11 -4.11 0.48 -19.68
CA ALA A 11 -5.31 -0.12 -19.12
C ALA A 11 -6.26 0.94 -18.56
N LEU A 12 -5.75 1.87 -17.73
CA LEU A 12 -6.52 2.98 -17.17
C LEU A 12 -7.22 3.80 -18.27
N TYR A 13 -6.49 4.16 -19.33
CA TYR A 13 -7.01 5.03 -20.39
C TYR A 13 -7.59 4.30 -21.60
N ALA A 14 -7.67 2.95 -21.60
CA ALA A 14 -7.97 2.16 -22.79
C ALA A 14 -9.14 2.69 -23.66
N PRO A 15 -10.32 3.07 -23.09
CA PRO A 15 -11.40 3.61 -23.92
C PRO A 15 -11.11 4.98 -24.55
N LEU A 16 -10.28 5.81 -23.91
CA LEU A 16 -9.91 7.13 -24.44
C LEU A 16 -8.86 7.04 -25.54
N LEU A 17 -8.05 5.97 -25.58
CA LEU A 17 -6.96 5.81 -26.56
C LEU A 17 -7.44 5.67 -28.01
N GLN A 18 -8.73 5.45 -28.24
CA GLN A 18 -9.31 5.47 -29.60
C GLN A 18 -9.31 6.87 -30.24
N ARG A 19 -9.17 7.93 -29.42
CA ARG A 19 -9.33 9.34 -29.83
C ARG A 19 -8.36 10.30 -29.12
N ARG A 20 -7.47 9.77 -28.28
CA ARG A 20 -6.46 10.52 -27.52
C ARG A 20 -5.14 9.79 -27.59
N ASP A 21 -4.07 10.53 -27.82
CA ASP A 21 -2.73 9.99 -27.69
C ASP A 21 -2.33 9.91 -26.21
N LEU A 22 -1.56 8.87 -25.87
CA LEU A 22 -0.94 8.72 -24.55
C LEU A 22 0.55 8.95 -24.67
N LEU A 23 1.04 10.03 -24.05
CA LEU A 23 2.46 10.32 -23.91
C LEU A 23 2.95 9.86 -22.53
N LEU A 24 3.98 9.03 -22.52
CA LEU A 24 4.73 8.66 -21.31
C LEU A 24 6.18 9.08 -21.52
N VAL A 25 6.76 9.73 -20.53
CA VAL A 25 8.15 10.22 -20.57
C VAL A 25 8.88 9.65 -19.36
N ASP A 26 10.04 9.05 -19.60
CA ASP A 26 10.98 8.74 -18.53
C ASP A 26 11.63 10.05 -18.09
N ASN A 27 11.39 10.46 -16.84
CA ASN A 27 12.12 11.57 -16.24
C ASN A 27 13.63 11.27 -16.24
N ARG A 28 14.45 12.32 -16.20
CA ARG A 28 15.90 12.20 -15.95
C ARG A 28 16.18 11.21 -14.82
N GLY A 29 17.14 10.31 -15.01
CA GLY A 29 17.49 9.30 -14.00
C GLY A 29 16.50 8.12 -13.91
N THR A 30 15.50 8.04 -14.80
CA THR A 30 14.48 6.98 -14.85
C THR A 30 14.60 6.16 -16.13
N GLY A 31 14.33 4.85 -16.07
CA GLY A 31 14.09 4.04 -17.27
C GLY A 31 15.19 4.11 -18.32
N ARG A 32 14.84 4.60 -19.51
CA ARG A 32 15.76 4.80 -20.64
C ARG A 32 16.43 6.17 -20.65
N SER A 33 15.95 7.12 -19.85
CA SER A 33 16.57 8.43 -19.62
C SER A 33 17.69 8.33 -18.57
N GLU A 34 18.65 7.44 -18.85
CA GLU A 34 19.84 7.19 -18.02
C GLU A 34 19.51 6.84 -16.56
N ALA A 35 18.78 5.72 -16.34
CA ALA A 35 18.43 5.26 -15.00
C ALA A 35 19.62 5.29 -14.02
N ILE A 36 19.45 5.94 -12.86
CA ILE A 36 20.47 5.94 -11.82
C ILE A 36 20.65 4.51 -11.31
N TYR A 37 21.89 4.02 -11.34
CA TYR A 37 22.23 2.72 -10.78
C TYR A 37 23.37 2.87 -9.78
N CYS A 38 23.02 2.87 -8.50
CA CYS A 38 23.97 2.81 -7.39
C CYS A 38 24.00 1.37 -6.87
N GLU A 39 24.98 0.55 -7.27
CA GLU A 39 24.95 -0.90 -7.04
C GLU A 39 24.70 -1.28 -5.57
N SER A 40 25.41 -0.64 -4.64
CA SER A 40 25.29 -0.96 -3.21
C SER A 40 23.91 -0.63 -2.62
N LEU A 41 23.21 0.35 -3.20
CA LEU A 41 21.87 0.77 -2.79
C LEU A 41 20.80 -0.05 -3.51
N GLN A 42 20.95 -0.24 -4.83
CA GLN A 42 20.00 -0.97 -5.66
C GLN A 42 19.86 -2.45 -5.28
N ARG A 43 20.94 -3.06 -4.77
CA ARG A 43 20.97 -4.46 -4.32
C ARG A 43 20.81 -4.63 -2.81
N ALA A 44 20.59 -3.53 -2.08
CA ALA A 44 20.37 -3.63 -0.64
C ALA A 44 19.02 -4.31 -0.39
N PRO A 45 18.95 -5.35 0.46
CA PRO A 45 17.67 -5.88 0.90
C PRO A 45 16.87 -4.78 1.61
N ILE A 46 17.49 -4.11 2.58
CA ILE A 46 16.87 -2.96 3.23
C ILE A 46 17.77 -1.74 3.05
N MET A 47 17.19 -0.61 2.68
CA MET A 47 17.91 0.64 2.55
C MET A 47 18.47 1.07 3.91
N ARG A 48 19.76 1.43 3.93
CA ARG A 48 20.42 2.00 5.12
C ARG A 48 21.31 3.17 4.72
N LEU A 49 21.64 4.01 5.70
CA LEU A 49 22.46 5.22 5.49
C LEU A 49 23.80 4.97 4.77
N PRO A 50 24.57 3.89 5.02
CA PRO A 50 25.82 3.67 4.29
C PRO A 50 25.63 3.52 2.77
N GLN A 51 24.55 2.87 2.33
CA GLN A 51 24.20 2.73 0.92
C GLN A 51 23.79 4.06 0.30
N VAL A 52 23.00 4.85 1.03
CA VAL A 52 22.61 6.23 0.66
C VAL A 52 23.85 7.10 0.46
N THR A 53 24.79 7.09 1.43
CA THR A 53 26.05 7.84 1.37
C THR A 53 26.83 7.49 0.11
N ARG A 54 27.07 6.19 -0.14
CA ARG A 54 27.82 5.74 -1.33
C ARG A 54 27.15 6.13 -2.64
N CYS A 55 25.81 6.10 -2.69
CA CYS A 55 25.09 6.55 -3.89
C CYS A 55 25.27 8.05 -4.13
N GLY A 56 25.18 8.85 -3.06
CA GLY A 56 25.47 10.28 -3.11
C GLY A 56 26.90 10.59 -3.60
N GLU A 57 27.90 9.89 -3.07
CA GLU A 57 29.30 9.98 -3.50
C GLU A 57 29.48 9.62 -4.97
N GLN A 58 28.83 8.54 -5.43
CA GLN A 58 28.86 8.11 -6.83
C GLN A 58 28.24 9.14 -7.79
N LEU A 59 27.14 9.80 -7.38
CA LEU A 59 26.52 10.86 -8.17
C LEU A 59 27.32 12.17 -8.14
N GLY A 60 28.00 12.44 -7.02
CA GLY A 60 28.84 13.62 -6.82
C GLY A 60 28.07 14.91 -7.12
N ARG A 61 28.63 15.76 -7.98
CA ARG A 61 28.03 17.05 -8.40
C ARG A 61 26.71 16.91 -9.18
N ARG A 62 26.31 15.69 -9.57
CA ARG A 62 25.03 15.47 -10.26
C ARG A 62 23.89 15.13 -9.29
N SER A 63 24.19 14.95 -8.00
CA SER A 63 23.23 14.45 -7.01
C SER A 63 22.00 15.34 -6.81
N ASP A 64 22.08 16.64 -7.13
CA ASP A 64 21.00 17.63 -7.06
C ASP A 64 20.34 17.91 -8.42
N LEU A 65 20.75 17.21 -9.49
CA LEU A 65 20.20 17.41 -10.84
C LEU A 65 18.92 16.61 -11.11
N TYR A 66 18.46 15.80 -10.16
CA TYR A 66 17.33 14.87 -10.35
C TYR A 66 16.06 15.29 -9.62
N GLY A 67 16.03 16.48 -9.02
CA GLY A 67 14.85 17.04 -8.38
C GLY A 67 13.70 17.33 -9.36
N THR A 68 12.50 17.37 -8.81
CA THR A 68 11.24 17.52 -9.53
C THR A 68 11.17 18.81 -10.35
N ALA A 69 11.73 19.92 -9.85
CA ALA A 69 11.72 21.21 -10.56
C ALA A 69 12.36 21.10 -11.96
N ILE A 70 13.49 20.41 -12.06
CA ILE A 70 14.21 20.29 -13.33
C ILE A 70 13.55 19.24 -14.23
N ALA A 71 13.05 18.15 -13.66
CA ALA A 71 12.28 17.16 -14.40
C ALA A 71 10.99 17.74 -15.01
N ALA A 72 10.34 18.69 -14.32
CA ALA A 72 9.18 19.42 -14.86
C ALA A 72 9.56 20.29 -16.07
N ASP A 73 10.73 20.94 -16.04
CA ASP A 73 11.25 21.72 -17.18
C ASP A 73 11.62 20.83 -18.37
N ASP A 74 12.09 19.61 -18.12
CA ASP A 74 12.32 18.61 -19.17
C ASP A 74 11.02 18.23 -19.87
N LEU A 75 9.94 17.98 -19.12
CA LEU A 75 8.65 17.64 -19.72
C LEU A 75 8.16 18.77 -20.63
N ALA A 76 8.29 20.03 -20.21
CA ALA A 76 7.92 21.17 -21.04
C ALA A 76 8.75 21.22 -22.34
N SER A 77 10.05 20.90 -22.24
CA SER A 77 10.96 20.82 -23.38
C SER A 77 10.60 19.68 -24.33
N VAL A 78 10.23 18.51 -23.81
CA VAL A 78 9.74 17.37 -24.60
C VAL A 78 8.45 17.73 -25.33
N LEU A 79 7.48 18.36 -24.66
CA LEU A 79 6.24 18.79 -25.29
C LEU A 79 6.49 19.82 -26.41
N ASN A 80 7.45 20.74 -26.22
CA ASN A 80 7.87 21.68 -27.27
C ASN A 80 8.48 20.96 -28.47
N ALA A 81 9.42 20.04 -28.23
CA ALA A 81 10.10 19.29 -29.28
C ALA A 81 9.12 18.44 -30.11
N LEU A 82 8.06 17.92 -29.48
CA LEU A 82 7.01 17.16 -30.14
C LEU A 82 5.90 18.03 -30.75
N GLY A 83 5.94 19.36 -30.59
CA GLY A 83 4.89 20.26 -31.06
C GLY A 83 3.54 20.09 -30.33
N ILE A 84 3.54 19.53 -29.12
CA ILE A 84 2.33 19.26 -28.34
C ILE A 84 1.95 20.50 -27.53
N GLY A 85 0.72 20.97 -27.69
CA GLY A 85 0.17 22.13 -26.97
C GLY A 85 -0.14 21.86 -25.49
N LYS A 86 -1.40 22.11 -25.09
CA LYS A 86 -1.87 21.80 -23.73
C LYS A 86 -2.14 20.30 -23.59
N VAL A 87 -1.80 19.74 -22.43
CA VAL A 87 -2.00 18.33 -22.10
C VAL A 87 -3.00 18.15 -20.97
N ASP A 88 -3.67 17.00 -20.98
CA ASP A 88 -4.35 16.45 -19.81
C ASP A 88 -3.34 15.63 -19.05
N ILE A 89 -3.01 16.06 -17.84
CA ILE A 89 -1.89 15.49 -17.10
C ILE A 89 -2.41 14.71 -15.89
N TYR A 90 -1.87 13.51 -15.74
CA TYR A 90 -2.18 12.56 -14.67
C TYR A 90 -0.90 12.26 -13.89
N GLY A 91 -1.00 12.27 -12.57
CA GLY A 91 0.09 11.87 -11.69
C GLY A 91 -0.43 11.05 -10.51
N ASP A 92 0.06 9.82 -10.39
CA ASP A 92 -0.14 8.95 -9.24
C ASP A 92 1.03 9.04 -8.25
N SER A 93 0.75 9.00 -6.93
CA SER A 93 1.77 8.99 -5.87
C SER A 93 2.74 10.17 -6.00
N TYR A 94 4.07 9.95 -6.04
CA TYR A 94 5.07 10.99 -6.39
C TYR A 94 4.73 11.75 -7.69
N GLY A 95 4.08 11.10 -8.65
CA GLY A 95 3.57 11.74 -9.86
C GLY A 95 2.61 12.88 -9.55
N SER A 96 1.81 12.80 -8.49
CA SER A 96 0.93 13.90 -8.05
C SER A 96 1.74 15.14 -7.67
N PHE A 97 2.85 14.98 -6.95
CA PHE A 97 3.78 16.05 -6.59
C PHE A 97 4.45 16.64 -7.83
N PHE A 98 4.92 15.77 -8.74
CA PHE A 98 5.50 16.18 -10.03
C PHE A 98 4.52 17.00 -10.87
N VAL A 99 3.26 16.57 -10.96
CA VAL A 99 2.24 17.25 -11.77
C VAL A 99 1.91 18.63 -11.21
N GLN A 100 1.88 18.78 -9.89
CA GLN A 100 1.74 20.09 -9.27
C GLN A 100 2.94 20.98 -9.59
N ALA A 101 4.17 20.46 -9.47
CA ALA A 101 5.37 21.22 -9.84
C ALA A 101 5.34 21.66 -11.31
N PHE A 102 4.97 20.77 -12.22
CA PHE A 102 4.79 21.08 -13.64
C PHE A 102 3.72 22.15 -13.86
N ALA A 103 2.57 22.06 -13.20
CA ALA A 103 1.50 23.05 -13.31
C ALA A 103 1.89 24.42 -12.75
N GLY A 104 2.67 24.46 -11.65
CA GLY A 104 3.19 25.71 -11.07
C GLY A 104 4.22 26.39 -11.96
N ARG A 105 5.10 25.61 -12.61
CA ARG A 105 6.17 26.14 -13.48
C ARG A 105 5.70 26.44 -14.90
N HIS A 106 4.79 25.62 -15.42
CA HIS A 106 4.30 25.66 -16.80
C HIS A 106 2.76 25.76 -16.87
N PRO A 107 2.12 26.74 -16.21
CA PRO A 107 0.65 26.79 -16.02
C PRO A 107 -0.14 26.86 -17.34
N ARG A 108 0.49 27.34 -18.42
CA ARG A 108 -0.12 27.43 -19.75
C ARG A 108 -0.13 26.11 -20.52
N ARG A 109 0.50 25.05 -19.99
CA ARG A 109 0.66 23.74 -20.65
C ARG A 109 -0.35 22.68 -20.20
N VAL A 110 -1.19 22.97 -19.22
CA VAL A 110 -2.18 22.02 -18.69
C VAL A 110 -3.61 22.42 -19.09
N ARG A 111 -4.44 21.42 -19.41
CA ARG A 111 -5.88 21.58 -19.68
C ARG A 111 -6.73 21.04 -18.53
N THR A 112 -6.41 19.84 -18.04
CA THR A 112 -6.96 19.25 -16.81
C THR A 112 -5.83 18.58 -16.02
N ILE A 113 -5.99 18.49 -14.71
CA ILE A 113 -5.01 17.85 -13.81
C ILE A 113 -5.71 16.75 -13.01
N VAL A 114 -5.11 15.56 -12.98
CA VAL A 114 -5.51 14.47 -12.07
C VAL A 114 -4.35 14.16 -11.13
N LEU A 115 -4.61 14.25 -9.83
CA LEU A 115 -3.70 13.89 -8.75
C LEU A 115 -4.29 12.67 -8.03
N ASP A 116 -3.68 11.50 -8.11
CA ASP A 116 -4.17 10.25 -7.51
C ASP A 116 -3.21 9.75 -6.43
N GLY A 117 -3.67 9.63 -5.18
CA GLY A 117 -2.80 9.49 -4.01
C GLY A 117 -1.97 10.76 -3.82
N ALA A 118 -2.62 11.91 -3.64
CA ALA A 118 -1.98 13.22 -3.72
C ALA A 118 -1.21 13.64 -2.45
N TYR A 119 -0.03 14.25 -2.65
CA TYR A 119 0.74 14.96 -1.62
C TYR A 119 1.03 16.40 -2.05
N GLN A 120 0.89 17.37 -1.14
CA GLN A 120 1.03 18.80 -1.46
C GLN A 120 2.46 19.20 -1.83
N VAL A 121 2.62 19.94 -2.93
CA VAL A 121 3.94 20.42 -3.38
C VAL A 121 4.46 21.66 -2.60
N ILE A 122 3.58 22.34 -1.86
CA ILE A 122 3.88 23.49 -0.99
C ILE A 122 3.30 23.21 0.39
N GLY A 123 3.99 23.63 1.45
CA GLY A 123 3.46 23.56 2.82
C GLY A 123 3.58 22.18 3.48
N GLY A 124 4.36 21.27 2.88
CA GLY A 124 4.70 19.98 3.49
C GLY A 124 5.54 20.14 4.76
N SER A 125 5.53 19.10 5.59
CA SER A 125 6.35 19.02 6.81
C SER A 125 7.31 17.84 6.70
N PRO A 126 8.57 17.96 7.14
CA PRO A 126 9.51 16.84 7.18
C PRO A 126 9.06 15.70 8.11
N TRP A 127 8.04 15.95 8.94
CA TRP A 127 7.51 15.02 9.93
C TRP A 127 6.22 14.33 9.50
N TYR A 128 5.63 14.65 8.35
CA TYR A 128 4.39 14.03 7.86
C TYR A 128 3.32 13.87 8.96
N PRO A 129 2.84 14.98 9.56
CA PRO A 129 2.05 14.93 10.80
C PRO A 129 0.67 14.28 10.65
N SER A 130 0.19 14.07 9.42
CA SER A 130 -1.04 13.35 9.12
C SER A 130 -0.89 11.83 9.18
N THR A 131 0.32 11.28 9.10
CA THR A 131 0.54 9.83 9.06
C THR A 131 0.05 9.14 10.33
N GLY A 132 0.44 9.62 11.51
CA GLY A 132 -0.01 9.06 12.81
C GLY A 132 -1.54 9.00 12.93
N PRO A 133 -2.26 10.13 12.83
CA PRO A 133 -3.72 10.15 12.86
C PRO A 133 -4.38 9.29 11.78
N THR A 134 -3.78 9.17 10.60
CA THR A 134 -4.35 8.35 9.52
C THR A 134 -4.20 6.87 9.82
N ILE A 135 -3.04 6.44 10.31
CA ILE A 135 -2.82 5.06 10.79
C ILE A 135 -3.82 4.70 11.90
N GLU A 136 -4.01 5.58 12.88
CA GLU A 136 -4.99 5.37 13.96
C GLU A 136 -6.42 5.17 13.40
N ASN A 137 -6.84 6.01 12.48
CA ASN A 137 -8.21 5.99 11.97
C ASN A 137 -8.49 4.88 10.93
N ALA A 138 -7.52 4.54 10.09
CA ALA A 138 -7.74 3.65 8.95
C ALA A 138 -8.05 2.20 9.39
N PHE A 139 -7.38 1.71 10.44
CA PHE A 139 -7.65 0.36 10.98
C PHE A 139 -9.02 0.27 11.65
N ASP A 140 -9.40 1.31 12.41
CA ASP A 140 -10.73 1.39 13.02
C ASP A 140 -11.83 1.51 11.96
N LEU A 141 -11.59 2.28 10.90
CA LEU A 141 -12.50 2.41 9.77
C LEU A 141 -12.69 1.08 9.02
N ALA A 142 -11.59 0.37 8.72
CA ALA A 142 -11.63 -0.94 8.08
C ALA A 142 -12.38 -1.96 8.95
N CYS A 143 -12.14 -1.95 10.26
CA CYS A 143 -12.86 -2.83 11.19
C CYS A 143 -14.36 -2.52 11.25
N ALA A 144 -14.73 -1.24 11.39
CA ALA A 144 -16.13 -0.81 11.48
C ALA A 144 -16.95 -1.16 10.24
N ARG A 145 -16.32 -1.18 9.06
CA ARG A 145 -16.98 -1.52 7.78
C ARG A 145 -16.98 -3.03 7.48
N SER A 146 -16.14 -3.81 8.16
CA SER A 146 -16.10 -5.25 8.03
C SER A 146 -17.23 -5.91 8.83
N SER A 147 -18.01 -6.76 8.16
CA SER A 147 -19.09 -7.53 8.81
C SER A 147 -18.59 -8.49 9.90
N VAL A 148 -17.30 -8.82 9.89
CA VAL A 148 -16.68 -9.71 10.87
C VAL A 148 -16.09 -8.91 12.03
N CYS A 149 -15.26 -7.90 11.74
CA CYS A 149 -14.55 -7.15 12.78
C CYS A 149 -15.48 -6.22 13.58
N ALA A 150 -16.50 -5.62 12.94
CA ALA A 150 -17.43 -4.71 13.62
C ALA A 150 -18.23 -5.35 14.78
N ARG A 151 -18.24 -6.69 14.88
CA ARG A 151 -18.88 -7.44 15.98
C ARG A 151 -17.94 -7.74 17.13
N ILE A 152 -16.65 -7.46 16.99
CA ILE A 152 -15.63 -7.70 18.01
C ILE A 152 -15.61 -6.48 18.95
N PRO A 153 -15.81 -6.66 20.26
CA PRO A 153 -15.79 -5.54 21.20
C PRO A 153 -14.44 -4.81 21.23
N GLY A 154 -14.49 -3.47 21.33
CA GLY A 154 -13.30 -2.60 21.45
C GLY A 154 -12.65 -2.26 20.11
N SER A 155 -11.79 -1.24 20.11
CA SER A 155 -11.08 -0.76 18.90
C SER A 155 -9.86 -1.65 18.57
N PRO A 156 -9.59 -1.93 17.28
CA PRO A 156 -8.30 -2.46 16.83
C PRO A 156 -7.10 -1.66 17.38
N LEU A 157 -7.19 -0.34 17.41
CA LEU A 157 -6.13 0.53 17.93
C LEU A 157 -5.85 0.29 19.41
N ASP A 158 -6.89 0.16 20.25
CA ASP A 158 -6.71 -0.18 21.68
C ASP A 158 -5.95 -1.51 21.86
N ARG A 159 -6.22 -2.47 20.98
CA ARG A 159 -5.53 -3.77 20.98
C ARG A 159 -4.09 -3.65 20.52
N VAL A 160 -3.81 -2.83 19.50
CA VAL A 160 -2.44 -2.50 19.08
C VAL A 160 -1.69 -1.81 20.23
N GLU A 161 -2.29 -0.84 20.91
CA GLU A 161 -1.65 -0.21 22.07
C GLU A 161 -1.30 -1.22 23.17
N HIS A 162 -2.17 -2.19 23.43
CA HIS A 162 -1.89 -3.28 24.36
C HIS A 162 -0.74 -4.16 23.86
N LEU A 163 -0.76 -4.56 22.60
CA LEU A 163 0.32 -5.31 21.98
C LEU A 163 1.66 -4.58 22.13
N LEU A 164 1.72 -3.29 21.84
CA LEU A 164 2.95 -2.50 21.99
C LEU A 164 3.45 -2.47 23.44
N ARG A 165 2.55 -2.42 24.44
CA ARG A 165 2.95 -2.53 25.86
C ARG A 165 3.58 -3.88 26.18
N GLU A 166 3.10 -4.97 25.59
CA GLU A 166 3.67 -6.30 25.78
C GLU A 166 4.99 -6.48 25.02
N LEU A 167 5.07 -6.02 23.76
CA LEU A 167 6.29 -6.06 22.95
C LEU A 167 7.42 -5.20 23.54
N ARG A 168 7.11 -4.12 24.26
CA ARG A 168 8.12 -3.31 24.96
C ARG A 168 8.72 -4.03 26.18
N LYS A 169 8.01 -5.01 26.76
CA LYS A 169 8.48 -5.81 27.90
C LYS A 169 9.27 -7.05 27.46
N ALA A 170 8.93 -7.59 26.30
CA ALA A 170 9.50 -8.84 25.78
C ALA A 170 10.51 -8.56 24.66
N HIS A 171 11.69 -9.17 24.73
CA HIS A 171 12.60 -9.22 23.59
C HIS A 171 12.24 -10.44 22.73
N GLY A 172 11.61 -10.20 21.58
CA GLY A 172 11.19 -11.23 20.64
C GLY A 172 11.47 -10.83 19.18
N PRO A 173 11.09 -11.69 18.22
CA PRO A 173 11.29 -11.43 16.80
C PRO A 173 10.44 -10.25 16.28
N ILE A 174 9.30 -9.97 16.94
CA ILE A 174 8.45 -8.83 16.61
C ILE A 174 8.84 -7.64 17.49
N SER A 175 9.10 -6.49 16.85
CA SER A 175 9.36 -5.22 17.54
C SER A 175 8.22 -4.21 17.32
N PRO A 176 8.06 -3.20 18.19
CA PRO A 176 7.16 -2.07 17.93
C PRO A 176 7.40 -1.41 16.56
N SER A 177 8.65 -1.28 16.11
CA SER A 177 8.98 -0.76 14.77
C SER A 177 8.50 -1.67 13.64
N GLY A 178 8.53 -2.99 13.84
CA GLY A 178 7.95 -3.94 12.87
C GLY A 178 6.44 -3.79 12.76
N VAL A 179 5.74 -3.58 13.88
CA VAL A 179 4.30 -3.30 13.87
C VAL A 179 4.00 -1.94 13.23
N ALA A 180 4.81 -0.91 13.52
CA ALA A 180 4.71 0.39 12.84
C ALA A 180 4.82 0.22 11.33
N PHE A 181 5.77 -0.60 10.89
CA PHE A 181 5.99 -0.84 9.47
C PHE A 181 4.82 -1.55 8.79
N VAL A 182 4.24 -2.58 9.44
CA VAL A 182 3.02 -3.24 8.97
C VAL A 182 1.86 -2.25 8.84
N MET A 183 1.70 -1.34 9.81
CA MET A 183 0.61 -0.36 9.80
C MET A 183 0.81 0.77 8.78
N ASP A 184 2.03 1.26 8.62
CA ASP A 184 2.36 2.33 7.67
C ASP A 184 2.27 1.84 6.22
N ALA A 185 2.73 0.62 5.94
CA ALA A 185 2.64 0.00 4.61
C ALA A 185 1.21 -0.42 4.22
N ALA A 186 0.23 -0.38 5.14
CA ALA A 186 -1.14 -0.85 4.90
C ALA A 186 -1.86 -0.10 3.76
N GLY A 187 -1.48 1.16 3.50
CA GLY A 187 -1.95 1.91 2.35
C GLY A 187 -1.55 1.28 1.01
N LEU A 188 -0.36 0.70 0.91
CA LEU A 188 0.11 0.00 -0.29
C LEU A 188 -0.40 -1.44 -0.34
N ASP A 189 -0.63 -2.04 0.82
CA ASP A 189 -0.98 -3.45 0.99
C ASP A 189 -2.17 -3.64 1.95
N PRO A 190 -3.37 -3.97 1.44
CA PRO A 190 -4.54 -4.13 2.28
C PRO A 190 -4.50 -5.38 3.17
N LEU A 191 -3.48 -6.27 3.06
CA LEU A 191 -3.35 -7.43 3.94
C LEU A 191 -3.19 -7.03 5.41
N ALA A 192 -2.51 -5.93 5.70
CA ALA A 192 -2.38 -5.44 7.06
C ALA A 192 -3.77 -5.11 7.65
N TYR A 193 -4.63 -4.42 6.89
CA TYR A 193 -6.01 -4.16 7.31
C TYR A 193 -6.81 -5.44 7.55
N ARG A 194 -6.59 -6.47 6.72
CA ARG A 194 -7.28 -7.76 6.81
C ARG A 194 -6.89 -8.58 8.04
N ASP A 195 -5.59 -8.63 8.35
CA ASP A 195 -5.01 -9.65 9.23
C ASP A 195 -4.58 -9.10 10.61
N LEU A 196 -4.15 -7.83 10.71
CA LEU A 196 -3.45 -7.33 11.91
C LEU A 196 -4.28 -7.47 13.18
N ASP A 197 -5.56 -7.09 13.15
CA ASP A 197 -6.46 -7.21 14.30
C ASP A 197 -6.57 -8.65 14.82
N ALA A 198 -6.74 -9.61 13.91
CA ALA A 198 -6.84 -11.02 14.25
C ALA A 198 -5.51 -11.57 14.79
N ALA A 199 -4.38 -11.14 14.22
CA ALA A 199 -3.05 -11.51 14.67
C ALA A 199 -2.76 -10.96 16.08
N THR A 200 -3.09 -9.69 16.32
CA THR A 200 -2.97 -9.04 17.63
C THR A 200 -3.80 -9.76 18.69
N ARG A 201 -5.05 -10.13 18.38
CA ARG A 201 -5.88 -10.90 19.33
C ARG A 201 -5.32 -12.28 19.63
N ALA A 202 -4.82 -12.99 18.63
CA ALA A 202 -4.21 -14.31 18.83
C ALA A 202 -2.96 -14.22 19.73
N TYR A 203 -2.14 -13.17 19.54
CA TYR A 203 -0.99 -12.89 20.40
C TYR A 203 -1.41 -12.59 21.85
N LEU A 204 -2.34 -11.65 22.04
CA LEU A 204 -2.73 -11.19 23.38
C LEU A 204 -3.51 -12.25 24.18
N ALA A 205 -4.31 -13.10 23.52
CA ALA A 205 -5.11 -14.11 24.19
C ALA A 205 -4.31 -15.38 24.54
N GLU A 206 -3.41 -15.81 23.64
CA GLU A 206 -2.81 -17.14 23.71
C GLU A 206 -1.29 -17.17 23.51
N GLY A 207 -0.64 -16.00 23.44
CA GLY A 207 0.78 -15.89 23.10
C GLY A 207 1.11 -16.40 21.70
N ASP A 208 0.15 -16.40 20.78
CA ASP A 208 0.38 -16.86 19.40
C ASP A 208 1.05 -15.80 18.55
N ALA A 209 2.37 -15.88 18.43
CA ALA A 209 3.15 -14.96 17.61
C ALA A 209 3.09 -15.26 16.10
N VAL A 210 2.74 -16.48 15.68
CA VAL A 210 2.91 -16.94 14.30
C VAL A 210 2.23 -16.04 13.26
N PRO A 211 0.96 -15.61 13.42
CA PRO A 211 0.32 -14.75 12.43
C PRO A 211 0.93 -13.35 12.37
N LEU A 212 1.40 -12.83 13.51
CA LEU A 212 2.00 -11.50 13.60
C LEU A 212 3.44 -11.49 13.05
N GLU A 213 4.23 -12.52 13.34
CA GLU A 213 5.55 -12.75 12.73
C GLU A 213 5.42 -12.81 11.21
N ARG A 214 4.44 -13.56 10.69
CA ARG A 214 4.20 -13.62 9.25
C ARG A 214 3.93 -12.25 8.62
N LEU A 215 3.12 -11.40 9.25
CA LEU A 215 2.83 -10.06 8.71
C LEU A 215 4.08 -9.19 8.67
N VAL A 216 4.90 -9.25 9.72
CA VAL A 216 6.18 -8.51 9.77
C VAL A 216 7.13 -9.04 8.69
N ASP A 217 7.29 -10.36 8.60
CA ASP A 217 8.16 -10.98 7.60
C ASP A 217 7.71 -10.66 6.16
N GLU A 218 6.40 -10.65 5.90
CA GLU A 218 5.84 -10.34 4.58
C GLU A 218 6.12 -8.89 4.17
N VAL A 219 5.94 -7.92 5.06
CA VAL A 219 6.20 -6.51 4.74
C VAL A 219 7.70 -6.26 4.51
N TYR A 220 8.58 -6.89 5.31
CA TYR A 220 10.02 -6.80 5.06
C TYR A 220 10.45 -7.51 3.77
N ALA A 221 9.88 -8.68 3.46
CA ALA A 221 10.21 -9.41 2.23
C ALA A 221 9.81 -8.64 0.96
N GLN A 222 8.73 -7.85 1.01
CA GLN A 222 8.37 -6.95 -0.08
C GLN A 222 9.47 -5.89 -0.32
N GLU A 223 10.01 -5.30 0.74
CA GLU A 223 11.09 -4.32 0.65
C GLU A 223 12.42 -4.90 0.21
N GLU A 224 12.75 -6.10 0.70
CA GLU A 224 13.95 -6.82 0.28
C GLU A 224 14.02 -7.06 -1.23
N GLY A 225 12.87 -7.11 -1.89
CA GLY A 225 12.73 -7.18 -3.34
C GLY A 225 12.57 -5.84 -4.06
N ALA A 226 12.24 -4.76 -3.35
CA ALA A 226 11.80 -3.48 -3.93
C ALA A 226 12.87 -2.82 -4.82
N GLY A 227 14.15 -3.06 -4.52
CA GLY A 227 15.26 -2.61 -5.35
C GLY A 227 15.08 -3.02 -6.82
N GLY A 228 14.94 -4.30 -7.12
CA GLY A 228 14.69 -4.79 -8.48
C GLY A 228 15.63 -4.19 -9.56
N ARG A 229 15.11 -4.04 -10.79
CA ARG A 229 15.86 -3.44 -11.91
C ARG A 229 15.76 -1.91 -11.84
N ALA A 230 16.88 -1.20 -11.81
CA ALA A 230 16.92 0.27 -11.80
C ALA A 230 16.12 0.96 -12.92
N ARG A 231 15.99 0.31 -14.08
CA ARG A 231 15.14 0.82 -15.19
C ARG A 231 13.64 0.77 -14.89
N SER A 232 13.22 -0.12 -14.00
CA SER A 232 11.83 -0.22 -13.53
C SER A 232 11.62 0.71 -12.34
N TYR A 233 12.49 0.60 -11.32
CA TYR A 233 12.48 1.42 -10.12
C TYR A 233 13.93 1.67 -9.67
N SER A 234 14.36 2.93 -9.63
CA SER A 234 15.72 3.29 -9.23
C SER A 234 15.73 3.80 -7.79
N GLN A 235 16.32 3.02 -6.90
CA GLN A 235 16.53 3.44 -5.50
C GLN A 235 17.42 4.68 -5.43
N GLY A 236 18.40 4.81 -6.33
CA GLY A 236 19.25 6.00 -6.41
C GLY A 236 18.47 7.26 -6.82
N LEU A 237 17.52 7.13 -7.74
CA LEU A 237 16.63 8.24 -8.11
C LEU A 237 15.67 8.60 -6.97
N PHE A 238 15.09 7.61 -6.29
CA PHE A 238 14.24 7.83 -5.13
C PHE A 238 14.92 8.71 -4.10
N VAL A 239 16.17 8.39 -3.73
CA VAL A 239 16.94 9.19 -2.77
C VAL A 239 17.30 10.56 -3.34
N ALA A 240 17.77 10.64 -4.59
CA ALA A 240 18.17 11.90 -5.21
C ALA A 240 17.01 12.91 -5.31
N ALA A 241 15.82 12.45 -5.71
CA ALA A 241 14.61 13.26 -5.75
C ALA A 241 14.17 13.64 -4.33
N SER A 242 14.06 12.67 -3.41
CA SER A 242 13.63 12.91 -2.02
C SER A 242 14.50 13.96 -1.31
N CYS A 243 15.82 13.89 -1.48
CA CYS A 243 16.75 14.84 -0.87
C CYS A 243 16.81 16.20 -1.58
N SER A 244 16.30 16.31 -2.80
CA SER A 244 16.17 17.57 -3.54
C SER A 244 14.83 18.25 -3.29
N ASP A 245 13.76 17.47 -3.11
CA ASP A 245 12.38 17.97 -3.19
C ASP A 245 11.69 18.07 -1.83
N ASN A 246 11.88 17.09 -0.94
CA ASN A 246 11.10 17.00 0.29
C ASN A 246 11.57 18.05 1.31
N PRO A 247 10.64 18.63 2.10
CA PRO A 247 11.00 19.38 3.29
C PRO A 247 11.93 18.58 4.19
N GLN A 248 12.96 19.22 4.74
CA GLN A 248 13.96 18.56 5.59
C GLN A 248 13.93 19.12 7.01
N ALA A 249 14.10 18.25 8.00
CA ALA A 249 14.19 18.64 9.41
C ALA A 249 15.53 19.34 9.76
N TYR A 250 16.44 19.43 8.79
CA TYR A 250 17.80 19.94 8.90
C TYR A 250 18.20 20.70 7.63
N ASP A 251 19.22 21.55 7.73
CA ASP A 251 19.71 22.35 6.62
C ASP A 251 20.60 21.51 5.70
N MET A 252 20.09 21.22 4.51
CA MET A 252 20.78 20.46 3.47
C MET A 252 22.03 21.17 2.93
N ARG A 253 22.21 22.47 3.19
CA ARG A 253 23.41 23.22 2.79
C ARG A 253 24.61 22.96 3.72
N LEU A 254 24.37 22.34 4.88
CA LEU A 254 25.43 21.99 5.82
C LEU A 254 26.19 20.73 5.38
N PRO A 255 27.50 20.62 5.71
CA PRO A 255 28.23 19.35 5.61
C PRO A 255 27.54 18.24 6.41
N ALA A 256 27.67 16.98 5.95
CA ALA A 256 26.97 15.83 6.52
C ALA A 256 27.15 15.68 8.05
N SER A 257 28.36 15.90 8.59
CA SER A 257 28.61 15.83 10.03
C SER A 257 27.84 16.88 10.83
N GLN A 258 27.74 18.10 10.32
CA GLN A 258 26.97 19.18 10.94
C GLN A 258 25.46 18.93 10.81
N ARG A 259 25.03 18.39 9.67
CA ARG A 259 23.63 17.99 9.43
C ARG A 259 23.20 16.87 10.38
N ALA A 260 24.04 15.85 10.57
CA ALA A 260 23.80 14.79 11.54
C ALA A 260 23.68 15.34 12.98
N ALA A 261 24.55 16.26 13.38
CA ALA A 261 24.46 16.92 14.68
C ALA A 261 23.18 17.77 14.82
N GLN A 262 22.75 18.45 13.75
CA GLN A 262 21.49 19.19 13.74
C GLN A 262 20.28 18.25 13.85
N TRP A 263 20.28 17.16 13.09
CA TRP A 263 19.25 16.12 13.16
C TRP A 263 19.05 15.61 14.59
N GLN A 264 20.13 15.23 15.28
CA GLN A 264 20.06 14.77 16.68
C GLN A 264 19.41 15.82 17.62
N ARG A 265 19.75 17.10 17.45
CA ARG A 265 19.13 18.18 18.24
C ARG A 265 17.65 18.38 17.91
N VAL A 266 17.27 18.27 16.64
CA VAL A 266 15.86 18.44 16.23
C VAL A 266 15.03 17.26 16.71
N LEU A 267 15.53 16.03 16.59
CA LEU A 267 14.88 14.83 17.10
C LEU A 267 14.69 14.89 18.62
N ALA A 268 15.72 15.28 19.38
CA ALA A 268 15.61 15.45 20.82
C ALA A 268 14.51 16.45 21.21
N ARG A 269 14.45 17.62 20.57
CA ARG A 269 13.36 18.58 20.80
C ARG A 269 12.00 18.04 20.40
N LYS A 270 11.92 17.24 19.33
CA LYS A 270 10.66 16.66 18.87
C LYS A 270 10.14 15.63 19.88
N ARG A 271 11.02 14.84 20.50
CA ARG A 271 10.67 13.94 21.62
C ARG A 271 10.08 14.68 22.81
N GLU A 272 10.56 15.88 23.11
CA GLU A 272 10.05 16.69 24.22
C GLU A 272 8.73 17.39 23.89
N ASN A 273 8.64 18.01 22.71
CA ASN A 273 7.52 18.90 22.36
C ASN A 273 6.31 18.17 21.78
N ASP A 274 6.53 17.02 21.13
CA ASP A 274 5.48 16.30 20.41
C ASP A 274 5.75 14.78 20.40
N PRO A 275 5.78 14.14 21.59
CA PRO A 275 6.05 12.71 21.72
C PRO A 275 4.98 11.81 21.11
N ARG A 276 3.78 12.36 20.85
CA ARG A 276 2.61 11.63 20.33
C ARG A 276 2.39 11.80 18.82
N LEU A 277 3.32 12.42 18.10
CA LEU A 277 3.20 12.65 16.65
C LEU A 277 2.80 11.38 15.87
N TYR A 278 3.39 10.24 16.22
CA TYR A 278 3.12 8.94 15.61
C TYR A 278 2.46 7.96 16.56
N ALA A 279 1.65 8.47 17.51
CA ALA A 279 0.87 7.60 18.38
C ALA A 279 0.13 6.52 17.55
N PRO A 280 0.08 5.27 18.04
CA PRO A 280 0.46 4.79 19.37
C PRO A 280 1.97 4.49 19.55
N PHE A 281 2.79 4.75 18.52
CA PHE A 281 4.23 4.56 18.53
C PHE A 281 4.93 5.79 19.13
N THR A 282 6.06 5.54 19.79
CA THR A 282 7.02 6.61 20.06
C THR A 282 7.70 7.04 18.77
N LEU A 283 8.30 8.24 18.76
CA LEU A 283 9.13 8.70 17.64
C LEU A 283 10.22 7.71 17.26
N ASP A 284 10.86 7.07 18.24
CA ASP A 284 11.97 6.15 17.97
C ASP A 284 11.49 4.83 17.38
N GLU A 285 10.31 4.35 17.78
CA GLU A 285 9.71 3.14 17.22
C GLU A 285 9.29 3.38 15.77
N PHE A 286 8.63 4.51 15.49
CA PHE A 286 8.21 4.86 14.12
C PHE A 286 9.41 5.13 13.20
N LEU A 287 10.41 5.89 13.67
CA LEU A 287 11.63 6.14 12.90
C LEU A 287 12.58 4.93 12.84
N GLY A 288 12.26 3.85 13.56
CA GLY A 288 12.95 2.56 13.49
C GLY A 288 12.53 1.67 12.31
N MET A 289 11.52 2.08 11.55
CA MET A 289 11.15 1.47 10.26
C MET A 289 12.29 1.61 9.22
N PRO A 290 12.24 0.88 8.08
CA PRO A 290 13.14 1.15 6.95
C PRO A 290 13.22 2.64 6.61
N ILE A 291 14.43 3.12 6.28
CA ILE A 291 14.69 4.57 6.17
C ILE A 291 13.96 5.25 5.02
N ASP A 292 13.58 4.46 4.01
CA ASP A 292 12.73 4.81 2.87
C ASP A 292 11.23 4.88 3.20
N TYR A 293 10.82 4.44 4.40
CA TYR A 293 9.47 4.63 4.96
C TYR A 293 9.44 5.67 6.08
N ALA A 294 10.49 5.72 6.90
CA ALA A 294 10.60 6.75 7.93
C ALA A 294 10.86 8.15 7.32
N TYR A 295 11.50 8.22 6.14
CA TYR A 295 11.88 9.42 5.36
C TYR A 295 12.79 10.45 6.05
N VAL A 296 12.52 10.84 7.30
CA VAL A 296 13.15 12.00 7.96
C VAL A 296 14.69 11.91 8.02
N PRO A 297 15.31 10.77 8.39
CA PRO A 297 16.77 10.71 8.48
C PRO A 297 17.46 10.40 7.14
N LEU A 298 16.71 10.12 6.07
CA LEU A 298 17.21 9.63 4.77
C LEU A 298 18.35 10.49 4.22
N CYS A 299 18.21 11.81 4.29
CA CYS A 299 19.09 12.76 3.61
C CYS A 299 20.25 13.27 4.49
N THR A 300 20.46 12.69 5.69
CA THR A 300 21.49 13.18 6.63
C THR A 300 22.92 13.08 6.10
N THR A 301 23.19 12.14 5.18
CA THR A 301 24.52 11.93 4.56
C THR A 301 24.59 12.28 3.07
N TRP A 302 23.49 12.78 2.49
CA TRP A 302 23.45 13.14 1.08
C TRP A 302 24.39 14.33 0.75
N PRO A 303 24.98 14.41 -0.45
CA PRO A 303 25.88 15.52 -0.81
C PRO A 303 25.22 16.89 -0.64
N VAL A 304 26.06 17.90 -0.39
CA VAL A 304 25.61 19.30 -0.31
C VAL A 304 25.16 19.75 -1.71
N PRO A 305 23.91 20.21 -1.87
CA PRO A 305 23.41 20.65 -3.17
C PRO A 305 24.12 21.93 -3.63
N SER A 306 24.19 22.13 -4.93
CA SER A 306 24.72 23.35 -5.52
C SER A 306 23.80 24.55 -5.22
N ARG A 307 24.36 25.76 -5.24
CA ARG A 307 23.55 26.99 -5.12
C ARG A 307 22.61 27.21 -6.31
N ALA A 308 22.86 26.55 -7.44
CA ALA A 308 22.02 26.65 -8.63
C ALA A 308 20.71 25.86 -8.49
N HIS A 309 20.72 24.83 -7.65
CA HIS A 309 19.58 23.93 -7.43
C HIS A 309 19.32 23.80 -5.92
N PRO A 310 18.75 24.84 -5.28
CA PRO A 310 18.45 24.81 -3.87
C PRO A 310 17.43 23.70 -3.55
N PRO A 311 17.60 22.96 -2.44
CA PRO A 311 16.69 21.90 -2.04
C PRO A 311 15.35 22.49 -1.56
N GLY A 312 14.27 21.72 -1.69
CA GLY A 312 12.93 22.07 -1.22
C GLY A 312 12.24 23.16 -2.04
N GLN A 313 12.64 23.38 -3.31
CA GLN A 313 12.04 24.37 -4.19
C GLN A 313 11.50 23.75 -5.50
N PRO A 314 10.52 22.83 -5.42
CA PRO A 314 9.92 22.20 -6.60
C PRO A 314 9.17 23.20 -7.51
N VAL A 315 8.66 24.29 -6.94
CA VAL A 315 8.03 25.41 -7.65
C VAL A 315 8.72 26.75 -7.29
N PRO A 316 8.62 27.78 -8.13
CA PRO A 316 9.06 29.13 -7.78
C PRO A 316 8.38 29.66 -6.50
N PRO A 317 9.04 30.54 -5.74
CA PRO A 317 8.37 31.31 -4.68
C PRO A 317 7.14 32.05 -5.23
N ASP A 318 6.11 32.21 -4.41
CA ASP A 318 4.87 32.93 -4.75
C ASP A 318 4.12 32.38 -5.98
N THR A 319 4.28 31.08 -6.25
CA THR A 319 3.60 30.42 -7.37
C THR A 319 2.07 30.52 -7.25
N HIS A 320 1.44 31.00 -8.32
CA HIS A 320 0.00 30.93 -8.52
C HIS A 320 -0.36 29.78 -9.47
N PHE A 321 -1.06 28.77 -8.95
CA PHE A 321 -1.47 27.62 -9.74
C PHE A 321 -2.58 27.97 -10.75
N PRO A 322 -2.64 27.26 -11.90
CA PRO A 322 -3.60 27.55 -12.96
C PRO A 322 -5.05 27.27 -12.54
N SER A 323 -5.98 28.12 -12.99
CA SER A 323 -7.43 27.94 -12.79
C SER A 323 -8.05 26.98 -13.84
N VAL A 324 -7.45 25.79 -13.95
CA VAL A 324 -7.97 24.67 -14.76
C VAL A 324 -8.72 23.68 -13.87
N PRO A 325 -9.64 22.85 -14.40
CA PRO A 325 -10.23 21.77 -13.61
C PRO A 325 -9.14 20.85 -13.04
N VAL A 326 -9.20 20.58 -11.74
CA VAL A 326 -8.30 19.65 -11.05
C VAL A 326 -9.14 18.61 -10.30
N LEU A 327 -8.81 17.33 -10.49
CA LEU A 327 -9.34 16.21 -9.71
C LEU A 327 -8.24 15.73 -8.77
N VAL A 328 -8.53 15.71 -7.48
CA VAL A 328 -7.69 15.09 -6.46
C VAL A 328 -8.41 13.84 -5.96
N LEU A 329 -7.72 12.70 -5.96
CA LEU A 329 -8.23 11.40 -5.54
C LEU A 329 -7.34 10.86 -4.42
N ASN A 330 -7.94 10.44 -3.32
CA ASN A 330 -7.27 9.70 -2.26
C ASN A 330 -8.17 8.55 -1.80
N GLY A 331 -7.55 7.44 -1.39
CA GLY A 331 -8.25 6.39 -0.66
C GLY A 331 -8.42 6.79 0.80
N ASP A 332 -9.54 6.43 1.44
CA ASP A 332 -9.70 6.68 2.88
C ASP A 332 -8.88 5.74 3.77
N LEU A 333 -8.22 4.74 3.18
CA LEU A 333 -7.25 3.87 3.85
C LEU A 333 -5.80 4.12 3.37
N ASP A 334 -5.53 5.26 2.70
CA ASP A 334 -4.20 5.61 2.23
C ASP A 334 -3.35 6.18 3.39
N THR A 335 -2.40 5.40 3.91
CA THR A 335 -1.43 5.81 4.93
C THR A 335 -0.15 6.42 4.34
N THR A 336 0.03 6.35 3.03
CA THR A 336 1.24 6.82 2.33
C THR A 336 1.08 8.28 1.89
N THR A 337 -0.03 8.60 1.21
CA THR A 337 -0.44 9.98 0.90
C THR A 337 -1.86 10.19 1.37
N THR A 338 -1.95 10.60 2.63
CA THR A 338 -3.19 10.64 3.40
C THR A 338 -4.24 11.55 2.77
N PRO A 339 -5.53 11.31 3.04
CA PRO A 339 -6.60 12.24 2.67
C PRO A 339 -6.35 13.70 3.11
N ALA A 340 -5.64 13.92 4.21
CA ALA A 340 -5.29 15.26 4.67
C ALA A 340 -4.31 15.96 3.72
N GLU A 341 -3.30 15.23 3.22
CA GLU A 341 -2.35 15.75 2.23
C GLU A 341 -3.03 15.97 0.86
N GLY A 342 -3.97 15.10 0.49
CA GLY A 342 -4.85 15.31 -0.65
C GLY A 342 -5.67 16.60 -0.54
N ALA A 343 -6.24 16.88 0.63
CA ALA A 343 -6.96 18.11 0.89
C ALA A 343 -6.06 19.35 0.74
N HIS A 344 -4.86 19.34 1.32
CA HIS A 344 -3.89 20.43 1.15
C HIS A 344 -3.46 20.60 -0.32
N ALA A 345 -3.27 19.52 -1.07
CA ALA A 345 -2.96 19.59 -2.49
C ALA A 345 -4.12 20.21 -3.30
N ALA A 346 -5.36 19.92 -2.93
CA ALA A 346 -6.55 20.51 -3.55
C ALA A 346 -6.65 22.03 -3.30
N GLU A 347 -6.29 22.51 -2.09
CA GLU A 347 -6.31 23.93 -1.73
C GLU A 347 -5.38 24.80 -2.60
N LEU A 348 -4.33 24.21 -3.18
CA LEU A 348 -3.42 24.91 -4.08
C LEU A 348 -4.10 25.37 -5.38
N PHE A 349 -5.19 24.71 -5.80
CA PHE A 349 -5.83 24.98 -7.09
C PHE A 349 -7.23 25.61 -6.93
N PRO A 350 -7.53 26.74 -7.60
CA PRO A 350 -8.83 27.41 -7.49
C PRO A 350 -10.05 26.59 -7.94
N ARG A 351 -9.83 25.50 -8.69
CA ARG A 351 -10.88 24.67 -9.30
C ARG A 351 -10.63 23.18 -9.05
N ALA A 352 -10.15 22.85 -7.86
CA ALA A 352 -10.01 21.47 -7.42
C ALA A 352 -11.34 20.87 -6.95
N THR A 353 -11.49 19.58 -7.15
CA THR A 353 -12.47 18.74 -6.47
C THR A 353 -11.73 17.55 -5.88
N HIS A 354 -11.79 17.43 -4.56
CA HIS A 354 -11.21 16.31 -3.83
C HIS A 354 -12.26 15.22 -3.65
N VAL A 355 -11.93 14.00 -4.10
CA VAL A 355 -12.78 12.83 -4.02
C VAL A 355 -12.08 11.77 -3.19
N ILE A 356 -12.76 11.34 -2.13
CA ILE A 356 -12.35 10.21 -1.31
C ILE A 356 -13.00 8.94 -1.85
N VAL A 357 -12.18 7.94 -2.17
CA VAL A 357 -12.63 6.61 -2.60
C VAL A 357 -12.62 5.69 -1.39
N ALA A 358 -13.79 5.11 -1.06
CA ALA A 358 -13.94 4.33 0.15
C ALA A 358 -13.19 2.98 0.04
N ASN A 359 -12.62 2.51 1.14
CA ASN A 359 -12.00 1.19 1.28
C ASN A 359 -10.84 0.91 0.31
N THR A 360 -10.25 1.96 -0.25
CA THR A 360 -9.05 1.88 -1.09
C THR A 360 -7.87 2.49 -0.36
N GLY A 361 -6.69 1.91 -0.59
CA GLY A 361 -5.42 2.43 -0.12
C GLY A 361 -4.81 3.42 -1.11
N HIS A 362 -3.49 3.35 -1.24
CA HIS A 362 -2.66 4.23 -2.02
C HIS A 362 -2.80 4.02 -3.52
N VAL A 363 -3.04 5.14 -4.23
CA VAL A 363 -3.36 5.19 -5.67
C VAL A 363 -4.64 4.42 -5.99
N THR A 364 -5.69 5.14 -6.36
CA THR A 364 -7.04 4.58 -6.46
C THR A 364 -7.40 4.12 -7.87
N ALA A 365 -6.85 4.75 -8.92
CA ALA A 365 -7.27 4.54 -10.30
C ALA A 365 -6.42 3.51 -11.05
N LEU A 366 -5.16 3.31 -10.65
CA LEU A 366 -4.33 2.22 -11.17
C LEU A 366 -4.64 0.93 -10.43
N GLY A 367 -4.90 -0.16 -11.16
CA GLY A 367 -5.28 -1.43 -10.51
C GLY A 367 -6.66 -1.39 -9.86
N ASP A 368 -7.52 -0.42 -10.22
CA ASP A 368 -8.88 -0.27 -9.70
C ASP A 368 -9.77 -1.48 -10.02
N TYR A 369 -9.85 -2.41 -9.06
CA TYR A 369 -10.63 -3.64 -9.16
C TYR A 369 -12.13 -3.40 -9.37
N TYR A 370 -12.63 -2.27 -8.85
CA TYR A 370 -14.07 -1.95 -8.89
C TYR A 370 -14.44 -1.09 -10.10
N GLY A 371 -13.44 -0.61 -10.84
CA GLY A 371 -13.60 0.27 -12.00
C GLY A 371 -14.19 1.65 -11.67
N CYS A 372 -14.34 1.98 -10.38
CA CYS A 372 -14.88 3.25 -9.92
C CYS A 372 -13.91 4.41 -10.21
N ALA A 373 -12.77 4.47 -9.52
CA ALA A 373 -11.78 5.55 -9.67
C ALA A 373 -11.30 5.70 -11.12
N ALA A 374 -11.04 4.59 -11.83
CA ALA A 374 -10.69 4.60 -13.24
C ALA A 374 -11.79 5.21 -14.13
N SER A 375 -13.07 5.01 -13.80
CA SER A 375 -14.17 5.68 -14.51
C SER A 375 -14.23 7.18 -14.22
N ILE A 376 -13.99 7.59 -12.96
CA ILE A 376 -13.93 9.00 -12.55
C ILE A 376 -12.81 9.70 -13.34
N VAL A 377 -11.60 9.14 -13.33
CA VAL A 377 -10.42 9.67 -14.03
C VAL A 377 -10.67 9.82 -15.53
N ARG A 378 -11.23 8.78 -16.19
CA ARG A 378 -11.51 8.84 -17.64
C ARG A 378 -12.54 9.91 -17.98
N ARG A 379 -13.66 9.97 -17.25
CA ARG A 379 -14.72 10.96 -17.50
C ARG A 379 -14.22 12.38 -17.23
N PHE A 380 -13.47 12.57 -16.16
CA PHE A 380 -12.87 13.85 -15.82
C PHE A 380 -11.86 14.28 -16.89
N THR A 381 -10.97 13.39 -17.32
CA THR A 381 -10.01 13.66 -18.39
C THR A 381 -10.74 14.08 -19.67
N GLU A 382 -11.83 13.40 -20.04
CA GLU A 382 -12.60 13.74 -21.24
C GLU A 382 -13.33 15.08 -21.14
N THR A 383 -14.01 15.34 -20.01
CA THR A 383 -15.04 16.39 -19.91
C THR A 383 -14.69 17.55 -18.98
N GLY A 384 -13.66 17.40 -18.14
CA GLY A 384 -13.35 18.31 -17.03
C GLY A 384 -14.37 18.28 -15.88
N ARG A 385 -15.32 17.32 -15.87
CA ARG A 385 -16.36 17.17 -14.85
C ARG A 385 -16.15 15.90 -14.04
N VAL A 386 -16.29 16.02 -12.72
CA VAL A 386 -16.25 14.88 -11.80
C VAL A 386 -17.61 14.20 -11.75
N ALA A 387 -17.63 12.87 -11.79
CA ALA A 387 -18.81 12.07 -11.45
C ALA A 387 -18.32 10.90 -10.58
N SER A 388 -18.52 11.03 -9.27
CA SER A 388 -17.91 10.19 -8.24
C SER A 388 -18.94 9.43 -7.41
N GLU A 389 -20.13 9.19 -7.94
CA GLU A 389 -21.25 8.57 -7.21
C GLU A 389 -20.95 7.13 -6.76
N CYS A 390 -19.99 6.47 -7.41
CA CYS A 390 -19.49 5.15 -7.04
C CYS A 390 -18.48 5.18 -5.88
N ALA A 391 -17.80 6.29 -5.63
CA ALA A 391 -16.68 6.39 -4.69
C ALA A 391 -17.04 5.95 -3.26
N PRO A 392 -18.20 6.33 -2.68
CA PRO A 392 -18.58 5.85 -1.34
C PRO A 392 -19.11 4.41 -1.31
N ARG A 393 -19.26 3.75 -2.47
CA ARG A 393 -19.86 2.40 -2.60
C ARG A 393 -18.83 1.32 -2.91
N VAL A 394 -17.56 1.67 -2.99
CA VAL A 394 -16.48 0.69 -3.11
C VAL A 394 -16.55 -0.24 -1.90
N PRO A 395 -16.67 -1.57 -2.08
CA PRO A 395 -16.84 -2.53 -0.99
C PRO A 395 -15.73 -2.51 0.05
N ALA A 396 -16.09 -2.87 1.29
CA ALA A 396 -15.15 -2.98 2.39
C ALA A 396 -14.15 -4.13 2.22
N VAL A 397 -12.95 -3.96 2.79
CA VAL A 397 -11.97 -5.03 2.91
C VAL A 397 -12.56 -6.16 3.75
N HIS A 398 -12.49 -7.40 3.26
CA HIS A 398 -12.84 -8.57 4.06
C HIS A 398 -11.75 -8.81 5.09
N LEU A 399 -12.09 -8.73 6.39
CA LEU A 399 -11.16 -9.01 7.49
C LEU A 399 -11.27 -10.45 7.97
N VAL A 400 -10.16 -10.98 8.46
CA VAL A 400 -10.11 -12.34 9.03
C VAL A 400 -10.79 -12.36 10.41
N PRO A 401 -11.67 -13.33 10.71
CA PRO A 401 -12.32 -13.45 12.02
C PRO A 401 -11.33 -13.74 13.16
N SER A 402 -10.46 -14.72 12.96
CA SER A 402 -9.49 -15.17 13.97
C SER A 402 -8.42 -16.05 13.34
N PHE A 403 -7.19 -15.96 13.85
CA PHE A 403 -6.17 -16.98 13.64
C PHE A 403 -6.22 -18.00 14.77
N SER A 404 -6.84 -19.15 14.50
CA SER A 404 -7.05 -20.22 15.49
C SER A 404 -5.90 -21.24 15.47
N LYS A 405 -5.43 -21.70 16.63
CA LYS A 405 -4.44 -22.78 16.77
C LYS A 405 -5.10 -24.14 16.57
N THR A 406 -6.31 -24.32 17.07
CA THR A 406 -7.04 -25.58 17.02
C THR A 406 -8.39 -25.43 16.34
N LEU A 407 -8.92 -26.54 15.83
CA LEU A 407 -10.24 -26.55 15.21
C LEU A 407 -11.35 -26.08 16.15
N THR A 408 -11.19 -26.32 17.46
CA THR A 408 -12.17 -25.96 18.49
C THR A 408 -12.29 -24.46 18.76
N GLU A 409 -11.37 -23.64 18.25
CA GLU A 409 -11.42 -22.18 18.35
C GLU A 409 -12.07 -21.53 17.11
N VAL A 410 -12.11 -22.24 15.98
CA VAL A 410 -12.63 -21.70 14.72
C VAL A 410 -14.14 -21.45 14.84
N THR A 411 -14.65 -20.30 14.37
CA THR A 411 -16.11 -20.09 14.34
C THR A 411 -16.75 -21.05 13.34
N ALA A 412 -17.77 -21.80 13.79
CA ALA A 412 -18.47 -22.76 12.94
C ALA A 412 -19.19 -22.05 11.77
N ALA A 413 -19.16 -22.67 10.58
CA ALA A 413 -19.99 -22.21 9.47
C ALA A 413 -21.48 -22.25 9.84
N THR A 414 -22.25 -21.29 9.32
CA THR A 414 -23.69 -21.24 9.53
C THR A 414 -24.35 -22.33 8.66
N PRO A 415 -25.06 -23.31 9.23
CA PRO A 415 -25.70 -24.36 8.44
C PRO A 415 -26.81 -23.78 7.56
N LEU A 416 -26.94 -24.34 6.37
CA LEU A 416 -28.05 -24.12 5.42
C LEU A 416 -29.03 -25.30 5.48
N PRO A 417 -30.21 -25.20 4.85
CA PRO A 417 -31.08 -26.36 4.67
C PRO A 417 -30.34 -27.56 4.07
N ASP A 418 -30.72 -28.77 4.49
CA ASP A 418 -30.12 -30.06 4.11
C ASP A 418 -28.66 -30.28 4.58
N ASN A 419 -28.23 -29.58 5.62
CA ASN A 419 -27.00 -29.86 6.35
C ASN A 419 -27.25 -30.84 7.50
N ASP A 420 -26.44 -31.90 7.61
CA ASP A 420 -26.41 -32.79 8.80
C ASP A 420 -25.05 -32.74 9.54
N ALA A 421 -24.08 -31.97 9.04
CA ALA A 421 -22.77 -31.78 9.65
C ALA A 421 -22.86 -31.11 11.04
N PRO A 422 -22.31 -31.73 12.11
CA PRO A 422 -22.25 -31.13 13.44
C PRO A 422 -21.33 -29.89 13.50
N PRO A 423 -21.33 -29.15 14.63
CA PRO A 423 -20.49 -27.97 14.81
C PRO A 423 -19.01 -28.19 14.52
N ARG A 424 -18.44 -29.36 14.84
CA ARG A 424 -17.02 -29.68 14.61
C ARG A 424 -16.67 -29.69 13.12
N GLU A 425 -17.50 -30.32 12.30
CA GLU A 425 -17.32 -30.43 10.85
C GLU A 425 -17.62 -29.08 10.16
N LEU A 426 -18.58 -28.32 10.69
CA LEU A 426 -18.83 -26.92 10.26
C LEU A 426 -17.63 -26.01 10.52
N ARG A 427 -16.89 -26.23 11.62
CA ARG A 427 -15.61 -25.54 11.87
C ARG A 427 -14.53 -25.98 10.90
N ALA A 428 -14.49 -27.28 10.56
CA ALA A 428 -13.48 -27.82 9.64
C ALA A 428 -13.65 -27.24 8.24
N ALA A 429 -14.90 -27.14 7.77
CA ALA A 429 -15.24 -26.48 6.53
C ALA A 429 -14.83 -25.00 6.53
N ALA A 430 -15.12 -24.25 7.61
CA ALA A 430 -14.73 -22.85 7.73
C ALA A 430 -13.20 -22.67 7.70
N ALA A 431 -12.46 -23.46 8.48
CA ALA A 431 -10.99 -23.42 8.53
C ALA A 431 -10.35 -23.71 7.17
N ALA A 432 -10.88 -24.71 6.45
CA ALA A 432 -10.38 -25.07 5.12
C ALA A 432 -10.56 -23.93 4.11
N VAL A 433 -11.73 -23.28 4.11
CA VAL A 433 -12.03 -22.16 3.21
C VAL A 433 -11.22 -20.91 3.57
N LEU A 434 -11.05 -20.61 4.87
CA LEU A 434 -10.17 -19.53 5.33
C LEU A 434 -8.72 -19.73 4.87
N GLY A 435 -8.18 -20.95 5.02
CA GLY A 435 -6.84 -21.28 4.53
C GLY A 435 -6.70 -21.15 3.01
N ALA A 436 -7.69 -21.60 2.24
CA ALA A 436 -7.66 -21.45 0.78
C ALA A 436 -7.74 -19.98 0.34
N ALA A 437 -8.59 -19.19 0.98
CA ALA A 437 -8.72 -17.76 0.71
C ALA A 437 -7.44 -16.98 1.08
N ASP A 438 -6.80 -17.33 2.20
CA ASP A 438 -5.52 -16.77 2.62
C ASP A 438 -4.43 -16.94 1.55
N VAL A 439 -4.34 -18.13 0.95
CA VAL A 439 -3.44 -18.40 -0.18
C VAL A 439 -3.81 -17.57 -1.41
N LEU A 440 -5.10 -17.50 -1.77
CA LEU A 440 -5.55 -16.75 -2.94
C LEU A 440 -5.24 -15.26 -2.83
N VAL A 441 -5.53 -14.62 -1.70
CA VAL A 441 -5.31 -13.18 -1.52
C VAL A 441 -3.80 -12.87 -1.57
N ARG A 442 -2.96 -13.64 -0.87
CA ARG A 442 -1.50 -13.45 -0.89
C ARG A 442 -0.89 -13.67 -2.27
N ALA A 443 -1.28 -14.75 -2.96
CA ALA A 443 -0.81 -15.02 -4.32
C ALA A 443 -1.27 -13.95 -5.32
N TYR A 444 -2.48 -13.40 -5.15
CA TYR A 444 -3.01 -12.35 -6.01
C TYR A 444 -2.36 -11.00 -5.77
N GLN A 445 -2.26 -10.58 -4.51
CA GLN A 445 -1.74 -9.27 -4.13
C GLN A 445 -0.24 -9.15 -4.37
N PHE A 446 0.54 -10.19 -4.05
CA PHE A 446 2.01 -10.15 -4.12
C PHE A 446 2.58 -10.86 -5.35
N GLY A 447 1.75 -11.52 -6.15
CA GLY A 447 2.22 -12.30 -7.29
C GLY A 447 3.09 -13.50 -6.87
N LEU A 448 2.90 -14.04 -5.65
CA LEU A 448 3.65 -15.21 -5.17
C LEU A 448 3.27 -16.46 -5.98
N SER A 449 4.27 -17.11 -6.55
CA SER A 449 4.10 -18.39 -7.27
C SER A 449 4.14 -19.61 -6.36
N SER A 450 4.55 -19.45 -5.11
CA SER A 450 4.59 -20.51 -4.10
C SER A 450 4.75 -19.92 -2.70
N GLY A 451 4.35 -20.69 -1.69
CA GLY A 451 4.55 -20.32 -0.29
C GLY A 451 4.01 -21.39 0.66
N SER A 452 3.76 -20.98 1.90
CA SER A 452 3.26 -21.84 2.98
C SER A 452 1.97 -21.30 3.58
N GLY A 453 1.15 -22.18 4.16
CA GLY A 453 0.03 -21.74 5.00
C GLY A 453 0.54 -21.16 6.32
N VAL A 454 -0.30 -20.39 7.02
CA VAL A 454 0.05 -19.71 8.29
C VAL A 454 0.65 -20.66 9.34
N ARG A 455 0.21 -21.93 9.37
CA ARG A 455 0.72 -22.97 10.29
C ARG A 455 1.37 -24.15 9.57
N GLY A 456 1.84 -23.94 8.34
CA GLY A 456 2.53 -24.95 7.53
C GLY A 456 1.72 -25.50 6.36
N GLY A 457 2.24 -26.57 5.78
CA GLY A 457 1.90 -27.01 4.42
C GLY A 457 2.48 -26.06 3.37
N SER A 458 2.25 -26.36 2.10
CA SER A 458 2.74 -25.53 0.99
C SER A 458 1.69 -25.34 -0.09
N TYR A 459 1.89 -24.31 -0.91
CA TYR A 459 1.10 -24.08 -2.11
C TYR A 459 1.99 -23.69 -3.29
N THR A 460 1.49 -23.95 -4.48
CA THR A 460 1.98 -23.31 -5.73
C THR A 460 0.84 -22.51 -6.33
N ALA A 461 1.14 -21.41 -7.00
CA ALA A 461 0.16 -20.54 -7.62
C ALA A 461 0.66 -19.99 -8.97
N ALA A 462 -0.29 -19.70 -9.85
CA ALA A 462 -0.07 -19.07 -11.14
C ALA A 462 -0.82 -17.73 -11.19
N PRO A 463 -0.26 -16.66 -10.60
CA PRO A 463 -0.83 -15.32 -10.68
C PRO A 463 -0.71 -14.75 -12.09
N THR A 464 -1.75 -14.04 -12.49
CA THR A 464 -1.80 -13.19 -13.69
C THR A 464 -2.26 -11.80 -13.26
N SER A 465 -2.27 -10.83 -14.18
CA SER A 465 -2.76 -9.47 -13.88
C SER A 465 -4.24 -9.39 -13.50
N SER A 466 -5.00 -10.49 -13.61
CA SER A 466 -6.45 -10.46 -13.35
C SER A 466 -6.99 -11.73 -12.70
N ALA A 467 -6.17 -12.74 -12.43
CA ALA A 467 -6.62 -14.02 -11.86
C ALA A 467 -5.47 -14.79 -11.22
N VAL A 468 -5.79 -15.68 -10.30
CA VAL A 468 -4.86 -16.64 -9.68
C VAL A 468 -5.48 -18.03 -9.69
N THR A 469 -4.66 -19.04 -10.01
CA THR A 469 -4.99 -20.44 -9.73
C THR A 469 -3.93 -21.00 -8.79
N ALA A 470 -4.35 -21.64 -7.70
CA ALA A 470 -3.46 -22.20 -6.70
C ALA A 470 -3.72 -23.70 -6.48
N THR A 471 -2.66 -24.45 -6.25
CA THR A 471 -2.67 -25.85 -5.80
C THR A 471 -2.17 -25.88 -4.36
N LEU A 472 -2.96 -26.49 -3.48
CA LEU A 472 -2.74 -26.52 -2.04
C LEU A 472 -2.28 -27.92 -1.64
N ASN A 473 -1.20 -28.00 -0.87
CA ASN A 473 -0.64 -29.25 -0.35
C ASN A 473 -0.55 -29.20 1.17
N GLY A 474 -1.60 -29.68 1.83
CA GLY A 474 -1.68 -29.80 3.28
C GLY A 474 -1.53 -28.47 4.01
N ILE A 475 -2.01 -27.37 3.43
CA ILE A 475 -1.97 -26.05 4.07
C ILE A 475 -2.74 -26.08 5.38
N ARG A 476 -2.25 -25.35 6.39
CA ARG A 476 -2.79 -25.37 7.74
C ARG A 476 -3.23 -23.98 8.17
N TRP A 477 -4.54 -23.81 8.35
CA TRP A 477 -5.13 -22.68 9.07
C TRP A 477 -5.07 -22.90 10.58
N THR A 478 -5.35 -24.14 11.01
CA THR A 478 -5.16 -24.65 12.38
C THR A 478 -4.06 -25.71 12.39
N ASN A 479 -3.47 -25.97 13.55
CA ASN A 479 -2.41 -26.98 13.72
C ASN A 479 -2.90 -28.41 13.44
N ASP A 480 -4.18 -28.68 13.65
CA ASP A 480 -4.79 -30.01 13.64
C ASP A 480 -5.53 -30.37 12.34
N LEU A 481 -5.74 -29.43 11.41
CA LEU A 481 -6.42 -29.67 10.13
C LEU A 481 -5.55 -29.29 8.93
N ALA A 482 -5.20 -30.28 8.11
CA ALA A 482 -4.53 -30.08 6.83
C ALA A 482 -5.56 -29.98 5.70
N THR A 483 -5.37 -29.01 4.81
CA THR A 483 -6.23 -28.77 3.64
C THR A 483 -5.41 -28.88 2.36
N SER A 484 -5.84 -29.73 1.43
CA SER A 484 -5.24 -29.87 0.09
C SER A 484 -6.25 -29.59 -1.00
N GLY A 485 -5.82 -29.40 -2.24
CA GLY A 485 -6.72 -29.27 -3.39
C GLY A 485 -6.38 -28.11 -4.30
N SER A 486 -7.41 -27.44 -4.83
CA SER A 486 -7.25 -26.33 -5.77
C SER A 486 -8.14 -25.15 -5.40
N ALA A 487 -7.65 -23.95 -5.64
CA ALA A 487 -8.39 -22.71 -5.45
C ALA A 487 -8.16 -21.78 -6.65
N HIS A 488 -9.17 -20.97 -6.99
CA HIS A 488 -9.13 -20.05 -8.11
C HIS A 488 -9.79 -18.72 -7.73
N LEU A 489 -9.16 -17.61 -8.09
CA LEU A 489 -9.68 -16.26 -8.00
C LEU A 489 -9.68 -15.64 -9.39
N ASP A 490 -10.83 -15.10 -9.81
CA ASP A 490 -10.97 -14.28 -11.01
C ASP A 490 -11.35 -12.86 -10.62
N GLY A 491 -10.40 -11.93 -10.81
CA GLY A 491 -10.57 -10.51 -10.51
C GLY A 491 -11.47 -9.79 -11.51
N ARG A 492 -11.75 -10.35 -12.69
CA ARG A 492 -12.70 -9.75 -13.66
C ARG A 492 -14.14 -9.97 -13.26
N SER A 493 -14.47 -11.18 -12.82
CA SER A 493 -15.81 -11.51 -12.32
C SER A 493 -15.95 -11.23 -10.82
N ALA A 494 -14.86 -10.86 -10.13
CA ALA A 494 -14.84 -10.63 -8.69
C ALA A 494 -15.34 -11.85 -7.90
N THR A 495 -14.87 -13.05 -8.29
CA THR A 495 -15.28 -14.32 -7.68
C THR A 495 -14.10 -15.20 -7.36
N ALA A 496 -14.23 -16.00 -6.31
CA ALA A 496 -13.29 -17.05 -5.98
C ALA A 496 -14.01 -18.38 -5.71
N SER A 497 -13.29 -19.47 -5.92
CA SER A 497 -13.79 -20.83 -5.69
C SER A 497 -12.68 -21.76 -5.24
N ALA A 498 -13.04 -22.82 -4.52
CA ALA A 498 -12.10 -23.83 -4.05
C ALA A 498 -12.72 -25.24 -4.09
N ARG A 499 -11.88 -26.23 -4.35
CA ARG A 499 -12.17 -27.67 -4.21
C ARG A 499 -11.09 -28.27 -3.33
N LEU A 500 -11.48 -28.67 -2.13
CA LEU A 500 -10.59 -28.95 -1.01
C LEU A 500 -10.81 -30.36 -0.49
N THR A 501 -9.74 -31.00 -0.03
CA THR A 501 -9.76 -32.24 0.75
C THR A 501 -9.13 -32.01 2.11
N LEU A 502 -9.69 -32.65 3.13
CA LEU A 502 -9.31 -32.47 4.53
C LEU A 502 -8.62 -33.73 5.07
N ALA A 503 -7.61 -33.53 5.92
CA ALA A 503 -6.96 -34.60 6.68
C ALA A 503 -6.54 -34.10 8.08
N GLY A 504 -6.46 -35.02 9.04
CA GLY A 504 -6.11 -34.71 10.44
C GLY A 504 -7.34 -34.77 11.32
N ALA A 505 -7.69 -33.65 11.97
CA ALA A 505 -8.85 -33.56 12.85
C ALA A 505 -10.13 -34.06 12.16
N CYS A 506 -10.40 -33.62 10.92
CA CYS A 506 -11.51 -34.12 10.11
C CYS A 506 -11.00 -34.63 8.77
N THR A 507 -11.78 -35.52 8.16
CA THR A 507 -11.52 -36.06 6.82
C THR A 507 -12.70 -35.82 5.91
N GLY A 508 -12.45 -35.50 4.63
CA GLY A 508 -13.55 -35.26 3.70
C GLY A 508 -13.20 -34.32 2.56
N ALA A 509 -14.23 -33.81 1.89
CA ALA A 509 -14.11 -32.88 0.78
C ALA A 509 -15.06 -31.69 0.94
N VAL A 510 -14.58 -30.49 0.61
CA VAL A 510 -15.32 -29.24 0.67
C VAL A 510 -15.16 -28.51 -0.66
N ARG A 511 -16.27 -28.07 -1.23
CA ARG A 511 -16.30 -27.13 -2.34
C ARG A 511 -16.82 -25.80 -1.82
N ALA A 512 -16.20 -24.71 -2.25
CA ALA A 512 -16.62 -23.38 -1.86
C ALA A 512 -16.62 -22.42 -3.05
N SER A 513 -17.50 -21.42 -2.99
CA SER A 513 -17.54 -20.30 -3.92
C SER A 513 -18.00 -19.03 -3.20
N TRP A 514 -17.40 -17.90 -3.53
CA TRP A 514 -17.76 -16.60 -2.96
C TRP A 514 -17.48 -15.46 -3.94
N ALA A 515 -18.20 -14.35 -3.75
CA ALA A 515 -17.79 -13.08 -4.32
C ALA A 515 -16.63 -12.51 -3.51
N THR A 516 -15.59 -12.03 -4.18
CA THR A 516 -14.45 -11.32 -3.56
C THR A 516 -14.77 -9.85 -3.32
N THR A 517 -16.01 -9.44 -3.60
CA THR A 517 -16.48 -8.08 -3.49
C THR A 517 -17.85 -8.04 -2.81
N GLY A 518 -18.12 -6.92 -2.13
CA GLY A 518 -19.35 -6.67 -1.39
C GLY A 518 -19.18 -6.93 0.11
N SER A 519 -19.42 -5.91 0.94
CA SER A 519 -19.15 -5.94 2.40
C SER A 519 -19.94 -7.00 3.18
N THR A 520 -21.03 -7.51 2.60
CA THR A 520 -21.88 -8.57 3.16
C THR A 520 -21.84 -9.86 2.34
N ALA A 521 -20.86 -10.00 1.45
CA ALA A 521 -20.68 -11.20 0.66
C ALA A 521 -20.52 -12.43 1.56
N ARG A 522 -21.00 -13.57 1.08
CA ARG A 522 -20.92 -14.84 1.79
C ARG A 522 -20.32 -15.90 0.88
N ALA A 523 -19.53 -16.79 1.48
CA ALA A 523 -19.13 -18.03 0.82
C ALA A 523 -20.18 -19.11 1.06
N THR A 524 -20.48 -19.88 0.02
CA THR A 524 -21.27 -21.11 0.10
C THR A 524 -20.32 -22.30 0.19
N LEU A 525 -20.60 -23.24 1.08
CA LEU A 525 -19.80 -24.44 1.32
C LEU A 525 -20.65 -25.70 1.13
N ASP A 526 -20.11 -26.65 0.40
CA ASP A 526 -20.78 -27.87 -0.03
C ASP A 526 -19.84 -29.07 0.03
N GLY A 527 -20.26 -30.20 0.59
CA GLY A 527 -19.42 -31.39 0.55
C GLY A 527 -19.82 -32.49 1.53
N THR A 528 -18.82 -33.27 1.94
CA THR A 528 -18.98 -34.34 2.92
C THR A 528 -17.75 -34.36 3.84
N ILE A 529 -17.97 -34.34 5.15
CA ILE A 529 -16.90 -34.39 6.16
C ILE A 529 -17.26 -35.45 7.19
N ASP A 530 -16.36 -36.40 7.45
CA ASP A 530 -16.53 -37.52 8.38
C ASP A 530 -17.86 -38.29 8.17
N GLY A 531 -18.33 -38.35 6.92
CA GLY A 531 -19.58 -39.00 6.52
C GLY A 531 -20.81 -38.11 6.55
N TYR A 532 -20.75 -36.91 7.13
CA TYR A 532 -21.83 -35.94 7.18
C TYR A 532 -21.88 -35.07 5.93
N ARG A 533 -23.07 -34.85 5.37
CA ARG A 533 -23.39 -33.87 4.33
C ARG A 533 -23.26 -32.43 4.87
N LEU A 534 -22.33 -31.70 4.26
CA LEU A 534 -22.08 -30.29 4.51
C LEU A 534 -22.88 -29.42 3.53
N ARG A 535 -23.70 -28.52 4.07
CA ARG A 535 -24.34 -27.40 3.37
C ARG A 535 -24.30 -26.18 4.29
N ALA A 536 -23.38 -25.26 4.06
CA ALA A 536 -23.16 -24.17 5.01
C ALA A 536 -22.75 -22.87 4.33
N THR A 537 -22.65 -21.81 5.13
CA THR A 537 -22.16 -20.51 4.68
C THR A 537 -21.33 -19.80 5.74
N ILE A 538 -20.28 -19.10 5.31
CA ILE A 538 -19.49 -18.17 6.14
C ILE A 538 -19.53 -16.77 5.50
N PRO A 539 -19.26 -15.69 6.26
CA PRO A 539 -18.86 -14.42 5.66
C PRO A 539 -17.74 -14.65 4.64
N ALA A 540 -17.78 -13.99 3.49
CA ALA A 540 -16.75 -14.16 2.47
C ALA A 540 -15.37 -13.83 3.07
N PRO A 541 -14.39 -14.74 2.93
CA PRO A 541 -13.06 -14.60 3.52
C PRO A 541 -12.12 -13.67 2.74
#